data_AF-A0A503K5Y2-F1
#
_entry.id   AF-A0A503K5Y2-F1
#
_cell.length_a   1.000
_cell.length_b   1.000
_cell.length_c   1.000
_cell.angle_alpha   90.00
_cell.angle_beta   90.00
_cell.angle_gamma   90.00
#
_symmetry.space_group_name_H-M   'P 1'
#
loop_
_entity.id
_entity.type
_entity.pdbx_description
1 polymer ?
#
loop_
_entity_poly.entity_id
_entity_poly.type
_entity_poly.pdbx_seq_one_letter_code
_entity_poly.pdbx_strand_id
1 'polypeptide(L)'
;MGIDQESSKRAGKTGATMAALMLLAGCMTHQATGTDAYRTSSIDQWLATDDADKVVSAMSAKGMMPATINCRFADTTPGQAAYRSKFTWKRAPANTRYHWEVGDPTYLASKDVASSRTGLRRVFAKTVRDAATGQKVGCSIWQG
;
A
#
# COMPACT_ATOMS: atom_id res chain seq x y z
N MET A 1 -36.76 -28.95 -34.29
CA MET A 1 -36.00 -29.88 -33.44
C MET A 1 -35.80 -29.17 -32.11
N GLY A 2 -36.39 -29.50 -30.97
CA GLY A 2 -37.25 -30.60 -30.52
C GLY A 2 -37.22 -30.45 -28.99
N ILE A 3 -38.31 -30.01 -28.38
CA ILE A 3 -38.48 -29.96 -26.92
C ILE A 3 -39.13 -31.27 -26.55
N ASP A 4 -38.47 -32.10 -25.75
CA ASP A 4 -39.12 -33.04 -24.84
C ASP A 4 -38.06 -33.70 -23.95
N GLN A 5 -38.19 -33.54 -22.64
CA GLN A 5 -37.79 -34.61 -21.73
C GLN A 5 -38.75 -34.67 -20.55
N GLU A 6 -39.59 -35.71 -20.61
CA GLU A 6 -40.50 -36.15 -19.58
C GLU A 6 -39.76 -36.71 -18.34
N SER A 7 -40.57 -36.83 -17.27
CA SER A 7 -40.59 -37.98 -16.35
C SER A 7 -39.53 -37.99 -15.24
N SER A 8 -39.79 -38.37 -13.99
CA SER A 8 -40.97 -38.74 -13.22
C SER A 8 -40.46 -39.18 -11.83
N LYS A 9 -41.41 -39.34 -10.89
CA LYS A 9 -41.40 -40.24 -9.71
C LYS A 9 -41.03 -39.67 -8.32
N ARG A 10 -42.10 -39.26 -7.63
CA ARG A 10 -42.75 -39.96 -6.49
C ARG A 10 -41.94 -40.26 -5.20
N ALA A 11 -42.24 -39.45 -4.19
CA ALA A 11 -42.71 -39.77 -2.83
C ALA A 11 -42.05 -40.87 -1.96
N GLY A 12 -41.75 -40.50 -0.70
CA GLY A 12 -41.96 -41.43 0.43
C GLY A 12 -41.14 -41.20 1.71
N LYS A 13 -41.85 -40.84 2.78
CA LYS A 13 -41.70 -41.27 4.19
C LYS A 13 -40.65 -40.64 5.13
N THR A 14 -41.19 -39.87 6.07
CA THR A 14 -41.09 -39.96 7.54
C THR A 14 -39.86 -40.63 8.18
N GLY A 15 -39.21 -39.94 9.11
CA GLY A 15 -38.31 -40.55 10.09
C GLY A 15 -37.57 -39.51 10.94
N ALA A 16 -37.91 -39.46 12.23
CA ALA A 16 -37.35 -38.57 13.24
C ALA A 16 -35.85 -38.78 13.48
N THR A 17 -35.13 -37.70 13.81
CA THR A 17 -34.37 -37.55 15.07
C THR A 17 -33.76 -36.15 15.12
N MET A 18 -34.10 -35.39 16.15
CA MET A 18 -33.39 -34.18 16.53
C MET A 18 -31.99 -34.59 17.02
N ALA A 19 -30.95 -34.14 16.32
CA ALA A 19 -29.60 -34.09 16.84
C ALA A 19 -29.13 -32.64 16.72
N ALA A 20 -29.24 -31.92 17.83
CA ALA A 20 -28.61 -30.62 18.00
C ALA A 20 -27.09 -30.85 18.08
N LEU A 21 -26.37 -30.34 17.09
CA LEU A 21 -24.94 -30.07 17.18
C LEU A 21 -24.70 -28.66 16.66
N MET A 22 -24.66 -27.72 17.62
CA MET A 22 -24.05 -26.42 17.42
C MET A 22 -22.56 -26.62 17.24
N LEU A 23 -22.06 -26.43 16.01
CA LEU A 23 -20.70 -25.95 15.78
C LEU A 23 -20.72 -24.90 14.68
N LEU A 24 -20.70 -23.65 15.15
CA LEU A 24 -20.25 -22.48 14.42
C LEU A 24 -18.85 -22.73 13.86
N ALA A 25 -18.76 -22.94 12.56
CA ALA A 25 -17.59 -22.59 11.79
C ALA A 25 -18.06 -22.35 10.36
N GLY A 26 -18.49 -21.12 10.10
CA GLY A 26 -18.62 -20.66 8.73
C GLY A 26 -17.26 -20.84 8.07
N CYS A 27 -17.16 -21.79 7.15
CA CYS A 27 -16.12 -21.81 6.13
C CYS A 27 -16.43 -20.66 5.16
N MET A 28 -16.33 -19.42 5.66
CA MET A 28 -15.93 -18.33 4.81
C MET A 28 -14.47 -18.62 4.50
N THR A 29 -14.23 -19.22 3.35
CA THR A 29 -13.02 -18.94 2.59
C THR A 29 -12.96 -17.43 2.44
N HIS A 30 -12.35 -16.77 3.43
CA HIS A 30 -11.81 -15.44 3.29
C HIS A 30 -10.69 -15.58 2.26
N GLN A 31 -11.11 -15.54 1.00
CA GLN A 31 -10.25 -15.17 -0.11
C GLN A 31 -9.58 -13.88 0.37
N ALA A 32 -8.27 -13.93 0.57
CA ALA A 32 -7.47 -12.76 0.88
C ALA A 32 -7.38 -11.88 -0.38
N THR A 33 -8.52 -11.38 -0.86
CA THR A 33 -8.64 -10.42 -1.94
C THR A 33 -8.37 -9.04 -1.37
N GLY A 34 -7.08 -8.73 -1.15
CA GLY A 34 -6.69 -7.36 -0.83
C GLY A 34 -5.20 -7.14 -0.59
N THR A 35 -4.52 -8.08 0.09
CA THR A 35 -3.13 -7.86 0.55
C THR A 35 -2.08 -8.71 -0.15
N ASP A 36 -2.43 -9.91 -0.59
CA ASP A 36 -1.48 -10.80 -1.29
C ASP A 36 -1.35 -10.50 -2.79
N ALA A 37 -2.40 -10.03 -3.47
CA ALA A 37 -2.31 -9.59 -4.87
C ALA A 37 -1.54 -8.27 -5.03
N TYR A 38 -1.54 -7.41 -4.00
CA TYR A 38 -0.71 -6.19 -3.96
C TYR A 38 0.79 -6.50 -3.88
N ARG A 39 1.15 -7.75 -3.54
CA ARG A 39 2.42 -8.09 -2.86
C ARG A 39 3.64 -8.23 -3.77
N THR A 40 3.53 -8.03 -5.09
CA THR A 40 4.69 -8.17 -6.00
C THR A 40 4.74 -7.10 -7.09
N SER A 41 3.61 -6.67 -7.66
CA SER A 41 3.56 -5.64 -8.71
C SER A 41 3.76 -4.21 -8.19
N SER A 42 3.52 -3.96 -6.89
CA SER A 42 3.58 -2.62 -6.29
C SER A 42 4.96 -2.15 -5.85
N ILE A 43 5.92 -3.09 -5.75
CA ILE A 43 7.23 -2.82 -5.16
C ILE A 43 8.03 -1.85 -6.02
N ASP A 44 7.75 -1.80 -7.34
CA ASP A 44 8.49 -1.01 -8.31
C ASP A 44 7.59 -0.02 -9.10
N GLN A 45 6.38 0.27 -8.61
CA GLN A 45 5.45 1.19 -9.29
C GLN A 45 5.53 2.62 -8.77
N TRP A 46 5.09 3.57 -9.61
CA TRP A 46 4.91 4.96 -9.22
C TRP A 46 3.55 5.16 -8.55
N LEU A 47 3.58 5.55 -7.27
CA LEU A 47 2.43 5.63 -6.38
C LEU A 47 2.06 7.10 -6.15
N ALA A 48 0.76 7.39 -6.10
CA ALA A 48 0.27 8.63 -5.48
C ALA A 48 0.51 8.56 -3.95
N THR A 49 0.48 9.71 -3.27
CA THR A 49 0.79 9.79 -1.83
C THR A 49 -0.05 8.83 -0.99
N ASP A 50 -1.37 8.81 -1.16
CA ASP A 50 -2.26 7.94 -0.37
C ASP A 50 -1.96 6.45 -0.58
N ASP A 51 -1.57 6.05 -1.79
CA ASP A 51 -1.21 4.67 -2.07
C ASP A 51 0.20 4.35 -1.56
N ALA A 52 1.12 5.31 -1.63
CA ALA A 52 2.45 5.20 -1.05
C ALA A 52 2.40 4.94 0.45
N ASP A 53 1.56 5.66 1.19
CA ASP A 53 1.35 5.44 2.63
C ASP A 53 0.87 4.02 2.94
N LYS A 54 -0.07 3.50 2.13
CA LYS A 54 -0.55 2.12 2.26
C LYS A 54 0.58 1.11 2.01
N VAL A 55 1.40 1.32 0.99
CA VAL A 55 2.54 0.41 0.69
C VAL A 55 3.56 0.43 1.80
N VAL A 56 3.97 1.63 2.24
CA VAL A 56 4.98 1.78 3.29
C VAL A 56 4.49 1.11 4.56
N SER A 57 3.22 1.30 4.92
CA SER A 57 2.61 0.62 6.06
C SER A 57 2.62 -0.91 5.91
N ALA A 58 2.22 -1.43 4.75
CA ALA A 58 2.20 -2.86 4.47
C ALA A 58 3.61 -3.48 4.45
N MET A 59 4.63 -2.74 4.04
CA MET A 59 6.02 -3.18 4.05
C MET A 59 6.62 -3.08 5.46
N SER A 60 6.26 -2.05 6.22
CA SER A 60 6.60 -1.91 7.65
C SER A 60 6.11 -3.10 8.46
N ALA A 61 4.86 -3.54 8.23
CA ALA A 61 4.30 -4.73 8.86
C ALA A 61 5.07 -6.04 8.55
N LYS A 62 5.85 -6.06 7.45
CA LYS A 62 6.75 -7.16 7.09
C LYS A 62 8.16 -7.00 7.65
N GLY A 63 8.42 -5.96 8.46
CA GLY A 63 9.74 -5.62 8.99
C GLY A 63 10.67 -5.02 7.92
N MET A 64 10.12 -4.35 6.93
CA MET A 64 10.87 -3.67 5.87
C MET A 64 10.76 -2.15 6.04
N MET A 65 11.76 -1.42 5.57
CA MET A 65 11.73 0.04 5.48
C MET A 65 12.17 0.51 4.09
N PRO A 66 11.81 1.74 3.68
CA PRO A 66 12.37 2.34 2.47
C PRO A 66 13.90 2.38 2.50
N ALA A 67 14.54 1.85 1.46
CA ALA A 67 15.96 1.97 1.22
C ALA A 67 16.26 3.24 0.41
N THR A 68 15.49 3.46 -0.65
CA THR A 68 15.53 4.68 -1.48
C THR A 68 14.12 5.12 -1.83
N ILE A 69 13.98 6.39 -2.20
CA ILE A 69 12.74 6.97 -2.71
C ILE A 69 13.05 7.79 -3.96
N ASN A 70 12.27 7.62 -5.02
CA ASN A 70 12.26 8.50 -6.17
C ASN A 70 10.98 9.32 -6.15
N CYS A 71 11.06 10.59 -6.53
CA CYS A 71 9.91 11.48 -6.69
C CYS A 71 9.80 12.02 -8.10
N ARG A 72 8.58 12.36 -8.51
CA ARG A 72 8.28 13.16 -9.70
C ARG A 72 6.95 13.89 -9.54
N PHE A 73 6.72 14.88 -10.39
CA PHE A 73 5.40 15.47 -10.55
C PHE A 73 4.44 14.43 -11.15
N ALA A 74 3.23 14.32 -10.60
CA ALA A 74 2.15 13.51 -11.14
C ALA A 74 1.46 14.22 -12.31
N ASP A 75 1.33 15.54 -12.16
CA ASP A 75 0.87 16.50 -13.15
C ASP A 75 1.78 17.74 -13.04
N THR A 76 2.10 18.37 -14.15
CA THR A 76 2.90 19.59 -14.22
C THR A 76 2.03 20.85 -14.31
N THR A 77 0.71 20.70 -14.21
CA THR A 77 -0.25 21.81 -14.19
C THR A 77 0.02 22.72 -12.98
N PRO A 78 0.30 24.02 -13.22
CA PRO A 78 0.56 24.96 -12.14
C PRO A 78 -0.60 25.06 -11.14
N GLY A 79 -0.30 24.99 -9.84
CA GLY A 79 -1.28 25.15 -8.75
C GLY A 79 -1.89 23.85 -8.21
N GLN A 80 -1.63 22.70 -8.82
CA GLN A 80 -2.04 21.38 -8.32
C GLN A 80 -0.81 20.47 -8.21
N ALA A 81 0.08 20.76 -7.26
CA ALA A 81 1.29 19.98 -7.05
C ALA A 81 0.93 18.59 -6.48
N ALA A 82 0.58 17.67 -7.38
CA ALA A 82 0.45 16.26 -7.07
C ALA A 82 1.80 15.59 -7.34
N TYR A 83 2.25 14.75 -6.40
CA TYR A 83 3.53 14.05 -6.52
C TYR A 83 3.30 12.55 -6.66
N ARG A 84 4.24 11.89 -7.33
CA ARG A 84 4.37 10.43 -7.26
C ARG A 84 5.68 10.02 -6.65
N SER A 85 5.64 8.93 -5.91
CA SER A 85 6.79 8.30 -5.28
C SER A 85 6.98 6.86 -5.73
N LYS A 86 8.23 6.41 -5.80
CA LYS A 86 8.59 5.01 -6.05
C LYS A 86 9.70 4.62 -5.08
N PHE A 87 9.53 3.48 -4.40
CA PHE A 87 10.40 3.06 -3.32
C PHE A 87 11.20 1.83 -3.68
N THR A 88 12.38 1.69 -3.08
CA THR A 88 13.03 0.39 -2.92
C THR A 88 13.06 0.05 -1.44
N TRP A 89 13.27 -1.23 -1.11
CA TRP A 89 13.07 -1.71 0.25
C TRP A 89 14.30 -2.45 0.77
N LYS A 90 14.52 -2.34 2.08
CA LYS A 90 15.52 -3.09 2.82
C LYS A 90 14.91 -3.60 4.13
N ARG A 91 15.55 -4.57 4.76
CA ARG A 91 15.19 -5.00 6.11
C ARG A 91 15.33 -3.81 7.06
N ALA A 92 14.31 -3.56 7.88
CA ALA A 92 14.40 -2.56 8.94
C ALA A 92 15.30 -3.13 10.06
N PRO A 93 16.34 -2.40 10.51
CA PRO A 93 17.06 -2.78 11.72
C PRO A 93 16.13 -2.80 12.93
N ALA A 94 16.50 -3.56 13.96
CA ALA A 94 15.70 -3.66 15.19
C ALA A 94 15.43 -2.27 15.78
N ASN A 95 14.19 -2.03 16.19
CA ASN A 95 13.73 -0.76 16.80
C ASN A 95 13.97 0.50 15.96
N THR A 96 14.21 0.37 14.65
CA THR A 96 14.42 1.53 13.77
C THR A 96 13.14 2.32 13.61
N ARG A 97 13.25 3.63 13.79
CA ARG A 97 12.22 4.59 13.41
C ARG A 97 12.60 5.25 12.11
N TYR A 98 11.61 5.52 11.27
CA TYR A 98 11.84 6.23 10.02
C TYR A 98 10.66 7.11 9.65
N HIS A 99 10.93 8.09 8.80
CA HIS A 99 9.96 8.99 8.21
C HIS A 99 10.36 9.25 6.76
N TRP A 100 9.39 9.50 5.89
CA TRP A 100 9.64 9.83 4.50
C TRP A 100 8.64 10.90 4.07
N GLU A 101 9.06 11.78 3.17
CA GLU A 101 8.23 12.86 2.64
C GLU A 101 8.56 13.13 1.18
N VAL A 102 7.59 13.68 0.47
CA VAL A 102 7.73 14.22 -0.89
C VAL A 102 7.08 15.60 -0.92
N GLY A 103 7.77 16.58 -1.48
CA GLY A 103 7.23 17.94 -1.58
C GLY A 103 8.21 18.93 -2.16
N ASP A 104 7.85 20.20 -2.15
CA ASP A 104 8.77 21.26 -2.55
C ASP A 104 9.98 21.37 -1.57
N PRO A 105 11.07 22.03 -1.98
CA PRO A 105 12.26 22.15 -1.15
C PRO A 105 12.04 22.84 0.20
N THR A 106 11.12 23.81 0.28
CA THR A 106 10.81 24.54 1.52
C THR A 106 10.06 23.63 2.50
N TYR A 107 9.08 22.88 2.00
CA TYR A 107 8.38 21.85 2.76
C TYR A 107 9.37 20.84 3.34
N LEU A 108 10.29 20.30 2.53
CA LEU A 108 11.25 19.31 3.00
C LEU A 108 12.27 19.88 3.99
N ALA A 109 12.67 21.14 3.85
CA ALA A 109 13.51 21.81 4.83
C ALA A 109 12.80 21.89 6.20
N SER A 110 11.50 22.19 6.21
CA SER A 110 10.70 22.19 7.45
C SER A 110 10.64 20.80 8.10
N LYS A 111 10.53 19.75 7.27
CA LYS A 111 10.49 18.35 7.73
C LYS A 111 11.84 17.86 8.23
N ASP A 112 12.94 18.39 7.71
CA ASP A 112 14.28 18.11 8.21
C ASP A 112 14.45 18.59 9.66
N VAL A 113 13.98 19.81 9.95
CA VAL A 113 13.98 20.37 11.32
C VAL A 113 13.07 19.56 12.24
N ALA A 114 11.85 19.24 11.81
CA ALA A 114 10.90 18.47 12.60
C ALA A 114 11.42 17.05 12.91
N SER A 115 11.95 16.37 11.91
CA SER A 115 12.53 15.02 12.04
C SER A 115 13.72 15.03 13.00
N SER A 116 14.60 16.01 12.87
CA SER A 116 15.77 16.17 13.75
C SER A 116 15.38 16.36 15.21
N ARG A 117 14.31 17.12 15.50
CA ARG A 117 13.77 17.30 16.86
C ARG A 117 13.28 16.00 17.51
N THR A 118 12.91 15.01 16.69
CA THR A 118 12.52 13.68 17.16
C THR A 118 13.69 12.69 17.19
N GLY A 119 14.92 13.13 16.85
CA GLY A 119 16.10 12.28 16.81
C GLY A 119 16.28 11.48 15.52
N LEU A 120 15.54 11.80 14.45
CA LEU A 120 15.75 11.19 13.13
C LEU A 120 16.74 12.02 12.31
N ARG A 121 17.71 11.37 11.66
CA ARG A 121 18.64 12.01 10.72
C ARG A 121 18.23 11.74 9.27
N ARG A 122 18.43 12.70 8.38
CA ARG A 122 18.18 12.49 6.94
C ARG A 122 19.22 11.53 6.37
N VAL A 123 18.78 10.36 5.94
CA VAL A 123 19.66 9.29 5.39
C VAL A 123 19.58 9.18 3.87
N PHE A 124 18.54 9.76 3.27
CA PHE A 124 18.38 9.83 1.82
C PHE A 124 17.68 11.13 1.45
N ALA A 125 18.14 11.77 0.37
CA ALA A 125 17.49 12.92 -0.23
C ALA A 125 17.71 12.91 -1.74
N LYS A 126 16.67 13.27 -2.50
CA LYS A 126 16.76 13.44 -3.95
C LYS A 126 15.86 14.60 -4.37
N THR A 127 16.30 15.36 -5.36
CA THR A 127 15.55 16.48 -5.94
C THR A 127 15.44 16.28 -7.44
N VAL A 128 14.25 16.52 -7.97
CA VAL A 128 13.93 16.48 -9.39
C VAL A 128 13.42 17.85 -9.81
N ARG A 129 13.88 18.33 -10.96
CA ARG A 129 13.44 19.59 -11.57
C ARG A 129 12.57 19.26 -12.77
N ASP A 130 11.39 19.85 -12.82
CA ASP A 130 10.55 19.80 -14.02
C ASP A 130 11.18 20.64 -15.13
N ALA A 131 11.28 20.06 -16.33
CA ALA A 131 11.97 20.71 -17.44
C ALA A 131 11.17 21.87 -18.04
N ALA A 132 9.83 21.79 -18.01
CA ALA A 132 8.96 22.77 -18.63
C ALA A 132 8.78 24.02 -17.76
N THR A 133 8.55 23.82 -16.46
CA THR A 133 8.23 24.89 -15.50
C THR A 133 9.43 25.32 -14.66
N GLY A 134 10.49 24.50 -14.61
CA GLY A 134 11.62 24.71 -13.72
C GLY A 134 11.32 24.44 -12.24
N GLN A 135 10.10 24.05 -11.89
CA GLN A 135 9.70 23.72 -10.52
C GLN A 135 10.50 22.54 -9.98
N LYS A 136 10.70 22.50 -8.67
CA LYS A 136 11.45 21.44 -7.99
C LYS A 136 10.53 20.67 -7.06
N VAL A 137 10.66 19.36 -7.10
CA VAL A 137 10.13 18.43 -6.10
C VAL A 137 11.30 17.66 -5.51
N GLY A 138 11.29 17.44 -4.21
CA GLY A 138 12.21 16.54 -3.57
C GLY A 138 11.50 15.40 -2.88
N CYS A 139 12.27 14.38 -2.54
CA CYS A 139 11.91 13.34 -1.61
C CYS A 139 13.03 13.10 -0.62
N SER A 140 12.68 12.67 0.58
CA SER A 140 13.65 12.40 1.63
C SER A 140 13.20 11.25 2.52
N ILE A 141 14.18 10.56 3.10
CA ILE A 141 13.98 9.55 4.15
C ILE A 141 14.84 9.97 5.35
N TRP A 142 14.22 9.99 6.52
CA TRP A 142 14.86 10.18 7.81
C TRP A 142 14.81 8.87 8.61
N GLN A 143 15.86 8.59 9.36
CA GLN A 143 16.01 7.37 10.15
C GLN A 143 16.69 7.68 11.49
N GLY A 144 16.29 7.00 12.57
CA GLY A 144 16.89 7.06 13.90
C GLY A 144 16.74 5.75 14.66
#